data_AF-C2EPH6-F1
#
_entry.id   AF-C2EPH6-F1
#
_cell.length_a   1.000
_cell.length_b   1.000
_cell.length_c   1.000
_cell.angle_alpha   90.00
_cell.angle_beta   90.00
_cell.angle_gamma   90.00
#
_symmetry.space_group_name_H-M   'P 1'
#
loop_
_entity.id
_entity.type
_entity.pdbx_description
1 polymer ?
#
loop_
_entity_poly.entity_id
_entity_poly.type
_entity_poly.pdbx_seq_one_letter_code
_entity_poly.pdbx_strand_id
1 'polypeptide(L)' 'MGKPEFLKNDLSGLWSRRIDSKDRIIYDYDGKSIIIYSCKDHYSDH' A
#
# COMPACT_ATOMS: atom_id res chain seq x y z
N MET A 1 1.08 12.35 -8.18
CA MET A 1 0.94 10.87 -8.22
C MET A 1 2.17 10.26 -7.59
N GLY A 2 2.01 9.57 -6.45
CA GLY A 2 3.12 9.09 -5.62
C GLY A 2 3.91 7.95 -6.28
N LYS A 3 5.24 8.02 -6.21
CA LYS A 3 6.14 6.96 -6.67
C LYS A 3 6.03 5.74 -5.74
N PRO A 4 5.93 4.51 -6.26
CA PRO A 4 5.98 3.30 -5.45
C PRO A 4 7.32 3.20 -4.72
N GLU A 5 7.29 2.99 -3.41
CA GLU A 5 8.48 2.78 -2.58
C GLU A 5 8.48 1.33 -2.08
N PHE A 6 9.58 0.61 -2.32
CA PHE A 6 9.80 -0.71 -1.73
C PHE A 6 10.03 -0.59 -0.23
N LEU A 7 9.29 -1.37 0.55
CA LEU A 7 9.50 -1.47 1.98
C LEU A 7 10.70 -2.37 2.30
N LYS A 8 11.38 -2.09 3.41
CA LYS A 8 12.58 -2.79 3.87
C LYS A 8 12.29 -3.59 5.16
N ASN A 9 13.25 -4.44 5.55
CA ASN A 9 13.20 -5.27 6.77
C ASN A 9 12.06 -6.30 6.72
N ASP A 10 11.26 -6.44 7.77
CA ASP A 10 10.19 -7.46 7.86
C ASP A 10 9.05 -7.29 6.83
N LEU A 11 9.03 -6.16 6.11
CA LEU A 11 8.07 -5.86 5.04
C LEU A 11 8.71 -5.93 3.64
N SER A 12 9.91 -6.51 3.53
CA SER A 12 10.60 -6.69 2.24
C SER A 12 9.73 -7.51 1.29
N GLY A 13 9.44 -6.96 0.12
CA GLY A 13 8.51 -7.53 -0.87
C GLY A 13 7.21 -6.75 -1.02
N LEU A 14 6.85 -5.92 -0.04
CA LEU A 14 5.65 -5.09 -0.11
C LEU A 14 5.94 -3.71 -0.72
N TRP A 15 4.92 -3.19 -1.39
CA TRP A 15 4.89 -1.86 -2.00
C TRP A 15 4.09 -0.90 -1.14
N SER A 16 4.62 0.32 -0.99
CA SER A 16 3.87 1.45 -0.45
C SER A 16 3.61 2.48 -1.52
N ARG A 17 2.34 2.86 -1.70
CA ARG A 17 1.94 3.97 -2.59
C ARG A 17 1.12 4.99 -1.82
N ARG A 18 1.47 6.27 -1.98
CA ARG A 18 0.68 7.38 -1.42
C ARG A 18 -0.60 7.57 -2.23
N ILE A 19 -1.74 7.58 -1.54
CA ILE A 19 -3.03 7.97 -2.10
C ILE A 19 -3.11 9.49 -2.09
N ASP A 20 -2.81 10.08 -0.93
CA ASP A 20 -2.73 11.52 -0.73
C ASP A 20 -1.54 11.91 0.17
N SER A 21 -1.59 13.09 0.78
CA SER A 21 -0.53 13.58 1.68
C SER A 21 -0.37 12.80 2.98
N LYS A 22 -1.40 12.09 3.43
CA LYS A 22 -1.49 11.41 4.73
C LYS A 22 -1.60 9.89 4.59
N ASP A 23 -2.26 9.41 3.53
CA ASP A 23 -2.65 8.01 3.41
C ASP A 23 -1.81 7.23 2.42
N ARG A 24 -1.58 5.96 2.79
CA ARG A 24 -0.79 5.01 2.02
C ARG A 24 -1.53 3.69 1.87
N ILE A 25 -1.41 3.09 0.68
CA ILE A 25 -1.77 1.71 0.42
C ILE A 25 -0.51 0.87 0.56
N ILE A 26 -0.60 -0.21 1.30
CA ILE A 26 0.41 -1.26 1.38
C ILE A 26 -0.12 -2.48 0.63
N TYR A 27 0.58 -2.90 -0.41
CA TYR A 27 0.14 -3.98 -1.28
C TYR A 27 1.32 -4.83 -1.79
N ASP A 28 1.00 -6.03 -2.26
CA ASP A 28 1.90 -6.87 -3.06
C ASP A 28 1.30 -7.14 -4.44
N TYR A 29 2.14 -7.56 -5.39
CA TYR A 29 1.74 -7.94 -6.74
C TYR A 29 2.55 -9.15 -7.23
N ASP A 30 1.85 -10.24 -7.54
CA ASP A 30 2.45 -11.50 -7.96
C ASP A 30 2.48 -11.70 -9.50
N GLY A 31 2.15 -10.65 -10.27
CA GLY A 31 2.02 -10.75 -11.73
C GLY A 31 0.59 -11.03 -12.22
N LYS A 32 -0.31 -11.49 -11.35
CA LYS A 32 -1.70 -11.84 -11.69
C LYS A 32 -2.71 -11.10 -10.83
N SER A 33 -2.37 -10.87 -9.57
CA SER A 33 -3.26 -10.37 -8.54
C SER A 33 -2.56 -9.30 -7.71
N ILE A 34 -3.33 -8.31 -7.26
CA ILE A 34 -2.89 -7.32 -6.29
C ILE A 34 -3.48 -7.71 -4.94
N ILE A 35 -2.63 -7.86 -3.93
CA ILE A 35 -3.04 -8.19 -2.55
C ILE A 35 -2.88 -6.94 -1.71
N ILE A 36 -3.98 -6.42 -1.17
CA ILE A 36 -3.98 -5.21 -0.32
C ILE A 36 -3.90 -5.65 1.13
N TYR A 37 -2.82 -5.27 1.81
CA TYR A 37 -2.62 -5.56 3.24
C TYR A 37 -3.15 -4.46 4.13
N SER A 38 -3.11 -3.21 3.66
CA SER A 38 -3.61 -2.07 4.41
C SER A 38 -3.96 -0.92 3.48
N CYS A 39 -5.07 -0.26 3.79
CA CYS A 39 -5.48 1.02 3.23
C CYS A 39 -6.01 1.84 4.40
N LYS A 40 -5.37 2.96 4.73
CA LYS A 40 -5.81 3.78 5.85
C LYS A 40 -7.14 4.50 5.51
N ASP A 41 -8.04 4.58 6.49
CA ASP A 41 -9.41 5.14 6.46
C ASP A 41 -10.45 4.44 5.55
N HIS A 42 -10.30 3.16 5.24
CA HIS A 42 -11.19 2.52 4.26
C HIS A 42 -12.69 2.44 4.66
N TYR A 43 -13.09 2.53 5.94
CA TYR A 43 -14.52 2.52 6.36
C TYR A 43 -14.83 3.29 7.66
N SER A 44 -14.15 4.38 8.00
CA SER A 44 -14.57 5.20 9.16
C SER A 44 -15.61 6.28 8.84
N ASP A 45 -16.20 6.24 7.65
CA ASP A 45 -17.42 6.97 7.31
C ASP A 45 -18.66 6.04 7.36
N HIS A 46 -18.98 5.52 8.55
CA HIS A 46 -20.36 5.44 9.05
C HIS A 46 -20.40 5.39 10.58
#